data_AF-A0A2G9LU35-F1
#
_entry.id   AF-A0A2G9LU35-F1
#
_cell.length_a   1.000
_cell.length_b   1.000
_cell.length_c   1.000
_cell.angle_alpha   90.00
_cell.angle_beta   90.00
_cell.angle_gamma   90.00
#
_symmetry.space_group_name_H-M   'P 1'
#
loop_
_entity.id
_entity.type
_entity.pdbx_description
1 polymer ?
#
loop_
_entity_poly.entity_id
_entity_poly.type
_entity_poly.pdbx_seq_one_letter_code
_entity_poly.pdbx_strand_id
1 'polypeptide(L)'
;MLFLVFLSVFAHATECDDGIDNDLDGDIDLADADCMDITDDSEATITQCNDGDDNDMDGNTDMDDLGCSDPSDDDESDDPPQCNDGVDNDMDGNIDLADAGCEDDLDNDESDDPAQCADGVDNDMDGNTDMADLGCSDPSDDDESDDPPQCADGVDNDLDGNIDLADAGCEDDLDNDESDDPVYQCNDGIDNDLDGNIDLADAGCDDDLDDDESDEPVYQCNDGVDNDLDGDIDLADSGCNNATDDDEGDGPPLPPLFLNNSVTVTNEGALINASFNDSVTIIIFYGLNHTLIWNVSNSTYSFNHTISLTGLSNSTLYFYQINYTDILDGSNTSAILNFTTLESPPSIPNIIDFTVEPTDEAAWINVTSNEDVKVRINYGLNSTLTWTETSGGYANYSSLLLSGLQNSTVHFFKINITNIHDGSNVSILYNFTTYPVGWPFPDPPPA
;
A
#
# COMPACT_ATOMS: atom_id res chain seq x y z
N MET A 1 -118.67 -62.38 2.95
CA MET A 1 -117.77 -63.21 2.12
C MET A 1 -116.37 -62.71 2.44
N LEU A 2 -115.71 -63.27 3.46
CA LEU A 2 -114.53 -64.15 3.34
C LEU A 2 -113.39 -63.42 2.59
N PHE A 3 -112.25 -63.02 3.17
CA PHE A 3 -111.24 -63.81 3.89
C PHE A 3 -110.33 -62.90 4.75
N LEU A 4 -109.86 -63.41 5.90
CA LEU A 4 -108.74 -62.89 6.71
C LEU A 4 -107.40 -63.24 6.05
N VAL A 5 -106.40 -62.36 6.11
CA VAL A 5 -105.01 -62.72 6.50
C VAL A 5 -104.40 -61.56 7.29
N PHE A 6 -103.74 -61.95 8.38
CA PHE A 6 -103.13 -61.15 9.44
C PHE A 6 -101.87 -60.39 9.00
N LEU A 7 -101.64 -59.27 9.68
CA LEU A 7 -100.40 -58.51 9.78
C LEU A 7 -99.40 -59.29 10.66
N SER A 8 -98.15 -59.48 10.23
CA SER A 8 -97.04 -59.83 11.13
C SER A 8 -95.80 -59.05 10.72
N VAL A 9 -95.25 -58.34 11.69
CA VAL A 9 -93.97 -57.62 11.66
C VAL A 9 -92.87 -58.69 11.71
N PHE A 10 -91.91 -58.66 10.78
CA PHE A 10 -90.67 -59.44 10.91
C PHE A 10 -89.73 -58.64 11.80
N ALA A 11 -89.46 -59.16 13.01
CA ALA A 11 -88.21 -58.88 13.71
C ALA A 11 -87.10 -59.68 13.01
N HIS A 12 -85.89 -59.14 12.93
CA HIS A 12 -84.72 -59.94 12.53
C HIS A 12 -84.48 -60.99 13.63
N ALA A 13 -84.37 -62.26 13.26
CA ALA A 13 -83.87 -63.29 14.14
C ALA A 13 -82.33 -63.20 14.14
N THR A 14 -81.72 -63.30 15.32
CA THR A 14 -80.27 -63.38 15.52
C THR A 14 -79.82 -64.84 15.41
N GLU A 15 -78.52 -65.13 15.33
CA GLU A 15 -78.02 -66.52 15.21
C GLU A 15 -78.57 -67.39 16.36
N CYS A 16 -78.71 -66.83 17.56
CA CYS A 16 -79.29 -67.50 18.73
C CYS A 16 -80.84 -67.61 18.77
N ASP A 17 -81.58 -67.24 17.72
CA ASP A 17 -83.07 -67.37 17.62
C ASP A 17 -83.56 -67.66 16.17
N ASP A 18 -82.69 -68.11 15.26
CA ASP A 18 -83.03 -68.38 13.85
C ASP A 18 -83.26 -69.86 13.51
N GLY A 19 -82.93 -70.76 14.45
CA GLY A 19 -83.13 -72.20 14.35
C GLY A 19 -82.10 -72.93 13.50
N ILE A 20 -80.94 -72.32 13.25
CA ILE A 20 -79.80 -72.89 12.53
C ILE A 20 -78.62 -72.99 13.51
N ASP A 21 -77.90 -74.11 13.44
CA ASP A 21 -76.59 -74.31 14.06
C ASP A 21 -75.55 -73.53 13.25
N ASN A 22 -75.28 -72.28 13.63
CA ASN A 22 -74.52 -71.33 12.84
C ASN A 22 -73.00 -71.51 13.01
N ASP A 23 -72.54 -72.03 14.15
CA ASP A 23 -71.13 -72.34 14.42
C ASP A 23 -70.76 -73.84 14.19
N LEU A 24 -71.78 -74.70 13.99
CA LEU A 24 -71.68 -76.12 13.69
C LEU A 24 -71.14 -76.99 14.84
N ASP A 25 -71.25 -76.53 16.08
CA ASP A 25 -70.86 -77.29 17.27
C ASP A 25 -71.90 -78.38 17.64
N GLY A 26 -73.12 -78.24 17.12
CA GLY A 26 -74.23 -79.20 17.24
C GLY A 26 -75.34 -78.80 18.20
N ASP A 27 -75.19 -77.73 18.98
CA ASP A 27 -76.26 -77.07 19.70
C ASP A 27 -76.88 -75.95 18.81
N ILE A 28 -78.07 -75.45 19.16
CA ILE A 28 -78.86 -74.51 18.31
C ILE A 28 -79.61 -73.54 19.19
N ASP A 29 -79.62 -72.27 18.82
CA ASP A 29 -80.26 -71.15 19.48
C ASP A 29 -79.86 -71.08 20.97
N LEU A 30 -80.75 -70.61 21.85
CA LEU A 30 -80.65 -70.70 23.32
C LEU A 30 -80.33 -72.10 23.93
N ALA A 31 -80.28 -73.17 23.13
CA ALA A 31 -79.77 -74.46 23.62
C ALA A 31 -78.24 -74.54 23.57
N ASP A 32 -77.63 -73.72 22.74
CA ASP A 32 -76.19 -73.47 22.68
C ASP A 32 -75.71 -72.81 23.98
N ALA A 33 -74.55 -73.26 24.47
CA ALA A 33 -73.92 -72.72 25.67
C ALA A 33 -73.31 -71.33 25.44
N ASP A 34 -72.98 -71.02 24.20
CA ASP A 34 -72.35 -69.78 23.77
C ASP A 34 -73.41 -68.69 23.47
N CYS A 35 -74.69 -69.05 23.32
CA CYS A 35 -75.80 -68.11 23.28
C CYS A 35 -76.22 -67.57 24.68
N MET A 36 -75.97 -66.29 24.94
CA MET A 36 -76.37 -65.67 26.21
C MET A 36 -77.89 -65.41 26.32
N ASP A 37 -78.51 -64.88 25.26
CA ASP A 37 -79.96 -64.71 25.15
C ASP A 37 -80.46 -64.64 23.67
N ILE A 38 -81.77 -64.49 23.45
CA ILE A 38 -82.37 -64.40 22.10
C ILE A 38 -82.01 -63.13 21.31
N THR A 39 -81.26 -62.22 21.92
CA THR A 39 -80.74 -61.02 21.27
C THR A 39 -79.25 -61.10 21.03
N ASP A 40 -78.62 -62.23 21.38
CA ASP A 40 -77.25 -62.52 21.05
C ASP A 40 -77.12 -62.89 19.57
N ASP A 41 -76.11 -62.32 18.94
CA ASP A 41 -75.95 -62.30 17.49
C ASP A 41 -75.09 -63.45 16.98
N SER A 42 -74.41 -64.19 17.86
CA SER A 42 -73.51 -65.29 17.48
C SER A 42 -73.57 -66.50 18.42
N GLU A 43 -73.44 -67.70 17.84
CA GLU A 43 -73.31 -68.97 18.57
C GLU A 43 -71.85 -69.39 18.79
N ALA A 44 -70.85 -68.61 18.35
CA ALA A 44 -69.45 -69.05 18.38
C ALA A 44 -68.78 -68.94 19.77
N THR A 45 -67.96 -69.95 20.12
CA THR A 45 -67.13 -69.96 21.34
C THR A 45 -66.19 -68.76 21.42
N ILE A 46 -66.20 -68.09 22.58
CA ILE A 46 -65.36 -66.93 22.86
C ILE A 46 -63.95 -67.34 23.35
N THR A 47 -62.89 -67.03 22.60
CA THR A 47 -61.44 -67.20 22.90
C THR A 47 -60.73 -65.84 22.93
N GLN A 48 -59.44 -65.79 23.30
CA GLN A 48 -58.71 -64.51 23.32
C GLN A 48 -58.81 -63.82 21.95
N CYS A 49 -58.66 -64.59 20.87
CA CYS A 49 -58.72 -64.11 19.49
C CYS A 49 -60.12 -63.81 18.91
N ASN A 50 -61.19 -63.82 19.70
CA ASN A 50 -62.52 -63.41 19.25
C ASN A 50 -63.45 -62.84 20.35
N ASP A 51 -62.89 -62.45 21.50
CA ASP A 51 -63.63 -61.91 22.66
C ASP A 51 -63.79 -60.38 22.65
N GLY A 52 -63.13 -59.69 21.71
CA GLY A 52 -63.13 -58.25 21.55
C GLY A 52 -62.32 -57.50 22.59
N ASP A 53 -61.56 -58.20 23.44
CA ASP A 53 -60.59 -57.65 24.38
C ASP A 53 -59.16 -57.82 23.82
N ASP A 54 -58.26 -56.92 24.20
CA ASP A 54 -56.83 -56.96 23.88
C ASP A 54 -56.13 -57.65 25.05
N ASN A 55 -55.96 -58.98 24.97
CA ASN A 55 -55.55 -59.78 26.12
C ASN A 55 -54.04 -59.71 26.41
N ASP A 56 -53.21 -59.41 25.41
CA ASP A 56 -51.76 -59.27 25.54
C ASP A 56 -51.29 -57.80 25.72
N MET A 57 -52.19 -56.84 25.47
CA MET A 57 -52.02 -55.39 25.60
C MET A 57 -51.11 -54.73 24.54
N ASP A 58 -50.96 -55.33 23.36
CA ASP A 58 -50.18 -54.77 22.24
C ASP A 58 -50.95 -53.68 21.46
N GLY A 59 -52.27 -53.63 21.63
CA GLY A 59 -53.18 -52.66 21.02
C GLY A 59 -53.96 -53.16 19.80
N ASN A 60 -53.76 -54.41 19.39
CA ASN A 60 -54.60 -55.16 18.46
C ASN A 60 -55.59 -56.03 19.27
N THR A 61 -56.59 -56.58 18.58
CA THR A 61 -57.67 -57.37 19.21
C THR A 61 -58.14 -58.40 18.22
N ASP A 62 -58.41 -59.61 18.69
CA ASP A 62 -59.00 -60.69 17.91
C ASP A 62 -58.18 -61.03 16.64
N MET A 63 -58.85 -61.42 15.56
CA MET A 63 -58.23 -61.72 14.25
C MET A 63 -57.48 -60.55 13.58
N ASP A 64 -57.56 -59.34 14.13
CA ASP A 64 -56.72 -58.21 13.69
C ASP A 64 -55.35 -58.21 14.42
N ASP A 65 -55.19 -59.03 15.45
CA ASP A 65 -53.96 -59.31 16.19
C ASP A 65 -53.06 -60.33 15.46
N LEU A 66 -51.75 -60.09 15.46
CA LEU A 66 -50.76 -60.95 14.80
C LEU A 66 -50.46 -62.23 15.61
N GLY A 67 -50.71 -62.23 16.93
CA GLY A 67 -50.65 -63.40 17.79
C GLY A 67 -51.76 -64.41 17.50
N CYS A 68 -52.84 -64.00 16.82
CA CYS A 68 -53.98 -64.86 16.50
C CYS A 68 -53.82 -65.65 15.20
N SER A 69 -53.62 -66.96 15.30
CA SER A 69 -53.52 -67.83 14.13
C SER A 69 -54.89 -68.18 13.52
N ASP A 70 -55.94 -68.28 14.34
CA ASP A 70 -57.34 -68.45 13.92
C ASP A 70 -58.34 -68.03 15.02
N PRO A 71 -59.65 -67.89 14.73
CA PRO A 71 -60.64 -67.40 15.71
C PRO A 71 -60.91 -68.35 16.88
N SER A 72 -60.32 -69.56 16.89
CA SER A 72 -60.39 -70.50 18.01
C SER A 72 -59.09 -70.55 18.81
N ASP A 73 -58.11 -69.74 18.43
CA ASP A 73 -56.83 -69.60 19.12
C ASP A 73 -57.06 -68.96 20.49
N ASP A 74 -56.42 -69.55 21.51
CA ASP A 74 -56.53 -69.15 22.91
C ASP A 74 -55.30 -68.38 23.40
N ASP A 75 -54.40 -67.99 22.50
CA ASP A 75 -53.22 -67.16 22.76
C ASP A 75 -53.16 -65.98 21.79
N GLU A 76 -53.09 -64.76 22.32
CA GLU A 76 -52.94 -63.51 21.57
C GLU A 76 -51.49 -63.01 21.56
N SER A 77 -50.51 -63.74 22.13
CA SER A 77 -49.14 -63.22 22.21
C SER A 77 -48.35 -63.36 20.91
N ASP A 78 -47.79 -62.25 20.42
CA ASP A 78 -46.84 -62.21 19.30
C ASP A 78 -45.58 -63.09 19.54
N ASP A 79 -45.20 -63.89 18.51
CA ASP A 79 -43.88 -64.52 18.45
C ASP A 79 -42.80 -63.44 18.18
N PRO A 80 -41.66 -63.45 18.90
CA PRO A 80 -40.59 -62.48 18.69
C PRO A 80 -39.96 -62.62 17.28
N PRO A 81 -39.52 -61.51 16.64
CA PRO A 81 -38.78 -61.53 15.37
C PRO A 81 -37.52 -62.39 15.45
N GLN A 82 -37.14 -63.04 14.34
CA GLN A 82 -35.97 -63.93 14.27
C GLN A 82 -34.71 -63.29 14.87
N CYS A 83 -34.47 -62.00 14.64
CA CYS A 83 -33.31 -61.27 15.17
C CYS A 83 -33.37 -60.93 16.68
N ASN A 84 -34.34 -61.48 17.42
CA ASN A 84 -34.56 -61.28 18.86
C ASN A 84 -35.24 -62.51 19.53
N ASP A 85 -35.44 -63.62 18.83
CA ASP A 85 -36.09 -64.81 19.40
C ASP A 85 -35.14 -65.73 20.20
N GLY A 86 -33.83 -65.45 20.15
CA GLY A 86 -32.77 -66.21 20.81
C GLY A 86 -32.44 -67.54 20.13
N VAL A 87 -32.83 -67.72 18.88
CA VAL A 87 -32.60 -68.90 18.03
C VAL A 87 -31.71 -68.51 16.85
N ASP A 88 -30.90 -69.46 16.39
CA ASP A 88 -30.10 -69.36 15.16
C ASP A 88 -30.99 -69.88 14.01
N ASN A 89 -31.72 -68.99 13.34
CA ASN A 89 -32.76 -69.35 12.38
C ASN A 89 -32.20 -69.71 10.99
N ASP A 90 -31.04 -69.16 10.62
CA ASP A 90 -30.36 -69.42 9.35
C ASP A 90 -29.27 -70.52 9.44
N MET A 91 -28.87 -70.89 10.66
CA MET A 91 -27.88 -71.92 11.02
C MET A 91 -26.43 -71.56 10.68
N ASP A 92 -26.08 -70.27 10.60
CA ASP A 92 -24.70 -69.80 10.38
C ASP A 92 -23.84 -69.81 11.67
N GLY A 93 -24.49 -69.88 12.84
CA GLY A 93 -23.91 -69.92 14.16
C GLY A 93 -23.87 -68.60 14.93
N ASN A 94 -24.37 -67.52 14.35
CA ASN A 94 -24.75 -66.28 15.01
C ASN A 94 -26.26 -66.31 15.32
N ILE A 95 -26.69 -65.41 16.21
CA ILE A 95 -28.04 -65.41 16.79
C ILE A 95 -28.39 -63.95 17.08
N ASP A 96 -29.62 -63.56 16.81
CA ASP A 96 -30.19 -62.25 17.08
C ASP A 96 -29.34 -61.13 16.42
N LEU A 97 -29.35 -59.91 16.99
CA LEU A 97 -28.47 -58.79 16.64
C LEU A 97 -26.95 -59.07 16.56
N ALA A 98 -26.48 -60.27 16.91
CA ALA A 98 -25.09 -60.65 16.67
C ALA A 98 -24.88 -61.31 15.29
N ASP A 99 -25.96 -61.66 14.61
CA ASP A 99 -26.03 -62.09 13.22
C ASP A 99 -25.83 -60.90 12.27
N ALA A 100 -25.19 -61.15 11.14
CA ALA A 100 -24.97 -60.14 10.11
C ALA A 100 -26.16 -60.01 9.15
N GLY A 101 -27.04 -61.01 9.09
CA GLY A 101 -28.33 -60.95 8.41
C GLY A 101 -29.34 -60.02 9.08
N CYS A 102 -29.13 -59.66 10.36
CA CYS A 102 -30.04 -58.78 11.10
C CYS A 102 -29.72 -57.29 10.91
N GLU A 103 -30.68 -56.53 10.35
CA GLU A 103 -30.59 -55.06 10.31
C GLU A 103 -30.88 -54.43 11.70
N ASP A 104 -31.89 -54.93 12.41
CA ASP A 104 -32.27 -54.52 13.76
C ASP A 104 -33.01 -55.61 14.57
N ASP A 105 -33.52 -55.27 15.76
CA ASP A 105 -34.18 -56.22 16.68
C ASP A 105 -35.65 -56.50 16.34
N LEU A 106 -36.17 -55.82 15.32
CA LEU A 106 -37.48 -56.06 14.72
C LEU A 106 -37.39 -56.84 13.41
N ASP A 107 -36.17 -57.02 12.90
CA ASP A 107 -35.90 -57.79 11.70
C ASP A 107 -36.27 -59.26 11.91
N ASN A 108 -36.94 -59.83 10.91
CA ASN A 108 -37.43 -61.19 10.92
C ASN A 108 -36.73 -62.06 9.88
N ASP A 109 -35.56 -61.61 9.41
CA ASP A 109 -34.68 -62.35 8.52
C ASP A 109 -33.26 -62.34 9.07
N GLU A 110 -32.72 -63.53 9.34
CA GLU A 110 -31.32 -63.72 9.76
C GLU A 110 -30.41 -64.11 8.59
N SER A 111 -30.86 -64.03 7.32
CA SER A 111 -30.04 -64.52 6.20
C SER A 111 -28.98 -63.53 5.69
N ASP A 112 -27.73 -63.99 5.66
CA ASP A 112 -26.58 -63.33 5.03
C ASP A 112 -26.67 -63.36 3.49
N ASP A 113 -27.43 -62.47 2.86
CA ASP A 113 -27.46 -62.36 1.39
C ASP A 113 -26.15 -61.72 0.84
N PRO A 114 -25.43 -62.37 -0.09
CA PRO A 114 -24.25 -61.78 -0.72
C PRO A 114 -24.63 -60.57 -1.60
N ALA A 115 -23.77 -59.54 -1.63
CA ALA A 115 -23.95 -58.39 -2.51
C ALA A 115 -23.97 -58.82 -4.00
N GLN A 116 -24.81 -58.16 -4.81
CA GLN A 116 -25.04 -58.53 -6.22
C GLN A 116 -23.73 -58.68 -6.99
N CYS A 117 -22.76 -57.79 -6.77
CA CYS A 117 -21.44 -57.83 -7.41
C CYS A 117 -20.47 -58.93 -6.91
N ALA A 118 -20.93 -59.86 -6.08
CA ALA A 118 -20.17 -61.00 -5.57
C ALA A 118 -21.02 -62.28 -5.34
N ASP A 119 -22.26 -62.32 -5.79
CA ASP A 119 -23.20 -63.44 -5.60
C ASP A 119 -23.11 -64.52 -6.70
N GLY A 120 -22.39 -64.23 -7.79
CA GLY A 120 -22.21 -65.10 -8.94
C GLY A 120 -23.42 -65.19 -9.88
N VAL A 121 -24.37 -64.26 -9.77
CA VAL A 121 -25.57 -64.09 -10.59
C VAL A 121 -25.37 -62.86 -11.48
N ASP A 122 -26.11 -62.84 -12.60
CA ASP A 122 -26.20 -61.73 -13.54
C ASP A 122 -27.55 -61.05 -13.24
N ASN A 123 -27.53 -60.09 -12.32
CA ASN A 123 -28.73 -59.53 -11.71
C ASN A 123 -29.39 -58.47 -12.58
N ASP A 124 -28.65 -57.82 -13.49
CA ASP A 124 -29.16 -56.84 -14.45
C ASP A 124 -29.47 -57.44 -15.85
N MET A 125 -29.01 -58.67 -16.09
CA MET A 125 -29.20 -59.46 -17.32
C MET A 125 -28.47 -58.93 -18.56
N ASP A 126 -27.37 -58.20 -18.39
CA ASP A 126 -26.52 -57.70 -19.49
C ASP A 126 -25.56 -58.80 -20.04
N GLY A 127 -25.38 -59.88 -19.29
CA GLY A 127 -24.54 -61.03 -19.62
C GLY A 127 -23.15 -61.03 -18.96
N ASN A 128 -22.84 -60.05 -18.12
CA ASN A 128 -21.71 -60.01 -17.21
C ASN A 128 -22.19 -60.42 -15.79
N THR A 129 -21.25 -60.58 -14.87
CA THR A 129 -21.51 -61.13 -13.51
C THR A 129 -20.42 -60.65 -12.58
N ASP A 130 -20.77 -60.24 -11.38
CA ASP A 130 -19.85 -59.81 -10.33
C ASP A 130 -18.89 -58.71 -10.82
N MET A 131 -17.64 -58.72 -10.35
CA MET A 131 -16.54 -57.84 -10.78
C MET A 131 -16.14 -57.93 -12.27
N ALA A 132 -16.80 -58.76 -13.07
CA ALA A 132 -16.67 -58.73 -14.52
C ALA A 132 -17.72 -57.81 -15.18
N ASP A 133 -18.74 -57.43 -14.43
CA ASP A 133 -19.76 -56.45 -14.76
C ASP A 133 -19.19 -55.02 -14.67
N LEU A 134 -19.66 -54.13 -15.57
CA LEU A 134 -19.26 -52.72 -15.59
C LEU A 134 -20.10 -51.87 -14.62
N GLY A 135 -21.30 -52.32 -14.25
CA GLY A 135 -22.11 -51.74 -13.17
C GLY A 135 -21.48 -51.92 -11.79
N CYS A 136 -20.62 -52.92 -11.61
CA CYS A 136 -19.96 -53.19 -10.33
C CYS A 136 -18.75 -52.30 -10.04
N SER A 137 -18.85 -51.46 -9.01
CA SER A 137 -17.73 -50.63 -8.56
C SER A 137 -16.78 -51.37 -7.59
N ASP A 138 -17.31 -52.25 -6.73
CA ASP A 138 -16.54 -53.10 -5.82
C ASP A 138 -17.32 -54.36 -5.34
N PRO A 139 -16.67 -55.37 -4.71
CA PRO A 139 -17.34 -56.64 -4.36
C PRO A 139 -18.39 -56.56 -3.25
N SER A 140 -18.59 -55.39 -2.63
CA SER A 140 -19.68 -55.15 -1.68
C SER A 140 -20.81 -54.33 -2.30
N ASP A 141 -20.68 -53.96 -3.57
CA ASP A 141 -21.68 -53.24 -4.34
C ASP A 141 -22.90 -54.13 -4.61
N ASP A 142 -24.09 -53.61 -4.33
CA ASP A 142 -25.36 -54.29 -4.47
C ASP A 142 -26.12 -53.90 -5.75
N ASP A 143 -25.46 -53.21 -6.67
CA ASP A 143 -26.00 -52.79 -7.96
C ASP A 143 -25.08 -53.23 -9.12
N GLU A 144 -25.60 -54.07 -10.02
CA GLU A 144 -24.91 -54.46 -11.26
C GLU A 144 -25.37 -53.63 -12.46
N SER A 145 -26.20 -52.59 -12.30
CA SER A 145 -26.74 -51.87 -13.46
C SER A 145 -25.72 -50.93 -14.13
N ASP A 146 -25.55 -51.12 -15.45
CA ASP A 146 -24.76 -50.22 -16.30
C ASP A 146 -25.40 -48.82 -16.43
N ASP A 147 -24.69 -47.79 -15.95
CA ASP A 147 -25.05 -46.40 -16.26
C ASP A 147 -24.77 -46.09 -17.75
N PRO A 148 -25.78 -45.66 -18.54
CA PRO A 148 -25.56 -45.28 -19.93
C PRO A 148 -24.62 -44.06 -20.05
N PRO A 149 -23.81 -43.96 -21.13
CA PRO A 149 -22.97 -42.79 -21.37
C PRO A 149 -23.80 -41.50 -21.45
N GLN A 150 -23.25 -40.38 -20.97
CA GLN A 150 -23.95 -39.07 -20.95
C GLN A 150 -24.57 -38.70 -22.29
N CYS A 151 -23.93 -39.04 -23.42
CA CYS A 151 -24.44 -38.75 -24.75
C CYS A 151 -25.52 -39.72 -25.28
N ALA A 152 -26.03 -40.61 -24.43
CA ALA A 152 -27.07 -41.58 -24.76
C ALA A 152 -28.01 -41.92 -23.57
N ASP A 153 -27.97 -41.16 -22.48
CA ASP A 153 -28.77 -41.41 -21.26
C ASP A 153 -30.13 -40.69 -21.26
N GLY A 154 -30.37 -39.80 -22.23
CA GLY A 154 -31.59 -39.01 -22.37
C GLY A 154 -31.74 -37.88 -21.35
N VAL A 155 -30.66 -37.50 -20.68
CA VAL A 155 -30.54 -36.38 -19.74
C VAL A 155 -29.70 -35.27 -20.40
N ASP A 156 -29.87 -34.04 -19.91
CA ASP A 156 -29.08 -32.87 -20.27
C ASP A 156 -28.05 -32.67 -19.15
N ASN A 157 -26.87 -33.25 -19.32
CA ASN A 157 -25.87 -33.39 -18.26
C ASN A 157 -25.00 -32.13 -18.08
N ASP A 158 -24.91 -31.27 -19.10
CA ASP A 158 -24.18 -30.00 -19.04
C ASP A 158 -25.11 -28.77 -18.86
N LEU A 159 -26.42 -28.96 -19.00
CA LEU A 159 -27.51 -27.99 -18.83
C LEU A 159 -27.56 -26.90 -19.90
N ASP A 160 -27.05 -27.16 -21.11
CA ASP A 160 -27.12 -26.24 -22.26
C ASP A 160 -28.49 -26.26 -22.98
N GLY A 161 -29.29 -27.31 -22.73
CA GLY A 161 -30.62 -27.53 -23.27
C GLY A 161 -30.71 -28.45 -24.50
N ASN A 162 -29.60 -28.99 -24.98
CA ASN A 162 -29.52 -30.12 -25.88
C ASN A 162 -29.34 -31.41 -25.06
N ILE A 163 -29.56 -32.55 -25.71
CA ILE A 163 -29.42 -33.87 -25.07
C ILE A 163 -28.85 -34.86 -26.08
N ASP A 164 -28.04 -35.79 -25.61
CA ASP A 164 -27.50 -36.91 -26.38
C ASP A 164 -26.77 -36.45 -27.66
N LEU A 165 -26.81 -37.24 -28.73
CA LEU A 165 -26.30 -36.89 -30.07
C LEU A 165 -26.88 -35.60 -30.72
N ALA A 166 -27.84 -34.93 -30.08
CA ALA A 166 -28.29 -33.61 -30.51
C ALA A 166 -27.48 -32.48 -29.88
N ASP A 167 -26.74 -32.79 -28.82
CA ASP A 167 -25.75 -31.94 -28.17
C ASP A 167 -24.48 -31.82 -29.02
N ALA A 168 -23.83 -30.65 -28.96
CA ALA A 168 -22.59 -30.38 -29.67
C ALA A 168 -21.33 -30.83 -28.90
N GLY A 169 -21.43 -31.04 -27.59
CA GLY A 169 -20.41 -31.68 -26.76
C GLY A 169 -20.24 -33.17 -27.03
N CYS A 170 -21.23 -33.84 -27.64
CA CYS A 170 -21.18 -35.28 -27.91
C CYS A 170 -20.50 -35.66 -29.23
N GLU A 171 -19.37 -36.39 -29.18
CA GLU A 171 -18.70 -36.92 -30.38
C GLU A 171 -19.46 -38.11 -30.99
N ASP A 172 -19.93 -39.05 -30.15
CA ASP A 172 -20.75 -40.20 -30.53
C ASP A 172 -21.61 -40.76 -29.36
N ASP A 173 -22.33 -41.87 -29.58
CA ASP A 173 -23.27 -42.47 -28.61
C ASP A 173 -22.59 -43.29 -27.50
N LEU A 174 -21.26 -43.37 -27.53
CA LEU A 174 -20.43 -43.96 -26.47
C LEU A 174 -19.70 -42.89 -25.67
N ASP A 175 -19.87 -41.62 -26.03
CA ASP A 175 -19.25 -40.50 -25.36
C ASP A 175 -19.93 -40.25 -24.01
N ASN A 176 -19.10 -39.99 -23.00
CA ASN A 176 -19.53 -39.82 -21.61
C ASN A 176 -19.26 -38.39 -21.12
N ASP A 177 -19.05 -37.47 -22.04
CA ASP A 177 -18.88 -36.04 -21.79
C ASP A 177 -19.78 -35.27 -22.75
N GLU A 178 -20.84 -34.66 -22.22
CA GLU A 178 -21.75 -33.82 -22.99
C GLU A 178 -21.30 -32.34 -22.98
N SER A 179 -20.15 -32.01 -22.39
CA SER A 179 -19.75 -30.60 -22.28
C SER A 179 -19.28 -30.01 -23.61
N ASP A 180 -19.88 -28.87 -23.98
CA ASP A 180 -19.47 -28.08 -25.14
C ASP A 180 -17.98 -27.66 -25.07
N ASP A 181 -17.28 -27.79 -26.20
CA ASP A 181 -15.93 -27.22 -26.36
C ASP A 181 -16.00 -25.69 -26.13
N PRO A 182 -15.16 -25.12 -25.24
CA PRO A 182 -15.19 -23.69 -24.97
C PRO A 182 -14.85 -22.90 -26.24
N VAL A 183 -15.76 -22.00 -26.64
CA VAL A 183 -15.46 -20.97 -27.63
C VAL A 183 -14.58 -19.89 -26.98
N TYR A 184 -13.46 -19.61 -27.62
CA TYR A 184 -12.48 -18.61 -27.19
C TYR A 184 -12.64 -17.36 -28.05
N GLN A 185 -12.31 -16.19 -27.51
CA GLN A 185 -12.51 -14.93 -28.25
C GLN A 185 -11.82 -14.97 -29.62
N CYS A 186 -10.63 -15.58 -29.69
CA CYS A 186 -9.86 -15.74 -30.92
C CYS A 186 -10.36 -16.81 -31.91
N ASN A 187 -11.52 -17.43 -31.65
CA ASN A 187 -12.14 -18.41 -32.55
C ASN A 187 -13.68 -18.38 -32.61
N ASP A 188 -14.33 -17.37 -32.00
CA ASP A 188 -15.79 -17.29 -31.89
C ASP A 188 -16.46 -16.55 -33.08
N GLY A 189 -15.66 -15.97 -33.99
CA GLY A 189 -16.11 -15.24 -35.17
C GLY A 189 -16.70 -13.87 -34.88
N ILE A 190 -16.45 -13.31 -33.70
CA ILE A 190 -16.86 -11.98 -33.25
C ILE A 190 -15.60 -11.10 -33.12
N ASP A 191 -15.80 -9.78 -33.18
CA ASP A 191 -14.76 -8.76 -32.93
C ASP A 191 -14.97 -8.27 -31.49
N ASN A 192 -14.28 -8.90 -30.53
CA ASN A 192 -14.57 -8.73 -29.11
C ASN A 192 -13.93 -7.47 -28.51
N ASP A 193 -12.86 -6.95 -29.11
CA ASP A 193 -12.16 -5.73 -28.68
C ASP A 193 -12.56 -4.47 -29.50
N LEU A 194 -13.26 -4.66 -30.63
CA LEU A 194 -13.80 -3.64 -31.54
C LEU A 194 -12.74 -2.88 -32.35
N ASP A 195 -11.57 -3.47 -32.59
CA ASP A 195 -10.52 -2.88 -33.43
C ASP A 195 -10.78 -3.08 -34.94
N GLY A 196 -11.66 -4.03 -35.30
CA GLY A 196 -12.07 -4.36 -36.66
C GLY A 196 -11.40 -5.59 -37.29
N ASN A 197 -10.52 -6.28 -36.57
CA ASN A 197 -10.05 -7.63 -36.86
C ASN A 197 -10.89 -8.65 -36.07
N ILE A 198 -10.77 -9.94 -36.44
CA ILE A 198 -11.54 -11.03 -35.81
C ILE A 198 -10.67 -12.28 -35.77
N ASP A 199 -10.80 -13.07 -34.71
CA ASP A 199 -10.16 -14.36 -34.53
C ASP A 199 -8.63 -14.28 -34.74
N LEU A 200 -8.01 -15.35 -35.25
CA LEU A 200 -6.59 -15.40 -35.66
C LEU A 200 -6.13 -14.33 -36.69
N ALA A 201 -7.02 -13.48 -37.20
CA ALA A 201 -6.61 -12.32 -38.00
C ALA A 201 -6.36 -11.08 -37.14
N ASP A 202 -6.79 -11.09 -35.88
CA ASP A 202 -6.51 -10.13 -34.84
C ASP A 202 -5.06 -10.27 -34.33
N ALA A 203 -4.46 -9.15 -33.93
CA ALA A 203 -3.10 -9.12 -33.39
C ALA A 203 -3.06 -9.34 -31.86
N GLY A 204 -4.19 -9.20 -31.17
CA GLY A 204 -4.38 -9.62 -29.79
C GLY A 204 -4.37 -11.13 -29.61
N CYS A 205 -4.62 -11.92 -30.66
CA CYS A 205 -4.67 -13.38 -30.60
C CYS A 205 -3.30 -14.07 -30.71
N ASP A 206 -2.88 -14.78 -29.68
CA ASP A 206 -1.70 -15.65 -29.72
C ASP A 206 -1.97 -16.95 -30.50
N ASP A 207 -3.12 -17.59 -30.26
CA ASP A 207 -3.60 -18.79 -30.97
C ASP A 207 -5.14 -18.97 -30.93
N ASP A 208 -5.65 -20.09 -31.43
CA ASP A 208 -7.09 -20.36 -31.54
C ASP A 208 -7.73 -20.82 -30.21
N LEU A 209 -6.95 -20.94 -29.15
CA LEU A 209 -7.42 -21.24 -27.79
C LEU A 209 -7.28 -20.03 -26.87
N ASP A 210 -6.94 -18.87 -27.42
CA ASP A 210 -6.74 -17.62 -26.70
C ASP A 210 -8.08 -16.91 -26.43
N ASP A 211 -8.33 -16.61 -25.15
CA ASP A 211 -9.57 -15.99 -24.69
C ASP A 211 -9.49 -14.46 -24.61
N ASP A 212 -8.42 -13.86 -25.11
CA ASP A 212 -8.21 -12.40 -25.11
C ASP A 212 -7.86 -11.90 -26.52
N GLU A 213 -8.79 -11.16 -27.13
CA GLU A 213 -8.54 -10.47 -28.41
C GLU A 213 -7.92 -9.07 -28.22
N SER A 214 -7.58 -8.64 -27.00
CA SER A 214 -7.09 -7.28 -26.79
C SER A 214 -5.65 -7.09 -27.26
N ASP A 215 -5.47 -6.12 -28.17
CA ASP A 215 -4.16 -5.67 -28.61
C ASP A 215 -3.25 -5.26 -27.42
N GLU A 216 -2.04 -5.81 -27.37
CA GLU A 216 -1.00 -5.34 -26.45
C GLU A 216 -0.75 -3.85 -26.69
N PRO A 217 -0.83 -3.00 -25.65
CA PRO A 217 -0.69 -1.56 -25.82
C PRO A 217 0.69 -1.23 -26.39
N VAL A 218 0.69 -0.57 -27.55
CA VAL A 218 1.90 0.04 -28.09
C VAL A 218 2.21 1.26 -27.23
N TYR A 219 3.34 1.22 -26.54
CA TYR A 219 3.79 2.28 -25.64
C TYR A 219 4.59 3.29 -26.44
N GLN A 220 4.54 4.59 -26.11
CA GLN A 220 5.23 5.62 -26.88
C GLN A 220 6.73 5.28 -27.04
N CYS A 221 7.35 4.74 -25.98
CA CYS A 221 8.74 4.29 -26.00
C CYS A 221 9.05 2.99 -26.79
N ASN A 222 8.08 2.46 -27.54
CA ASN A 222 8.26 1.29 -28.41
C ASN A 222 7.40 1.30 -29.69
N ASP A 223 6.75 2.41 -30.03
CA ASP A 223 5.82 2.51 -31.17
C ASP A 223 6.49 2.94 -32.49
N GLY A 224 7.80 3.27 -32.45
CA GLY A 224 8.59 3.70 -33.59
C GLY A 224 8.26 5.11 -34.10
N VAL A 225 7.55 5.91 -33.30
CA VAL A 225 7.19 7.30 -33.55
C VAL A 225 7.97 8.20 -32.58
N ASP A 226 8.05 9.49 -32.91
CA ASP A 226 8.66 10.55 -32.08
C ASP A 226 7.48 11.34 -31.49
N ASN A 227 7.03 10.94 -30.30
CA ASN A 227 5.75 11.35 -29.74
C ASN A 227 5.84 12.72 -29.05
N ASP A 228 7.04 13.12 -28.61
CA ASP A 228 7.30 14.40 -27.97
C ASP A 228 7.94 15.46 -28.92
N LEU A 229 8.39 15.02 -30.11
CA LEU A 229 8.96 15.81 -31.20
C LEU A 229 10.36 16.39 -30.90
N ASP A 230 11.13 15.76 -30.02
CA ASP A 230 12.51 16.15 -29.71
C ASP A 230 13.55 15.58 -30.72
N GLY A 231 13.16 14.55 -31.48
CA GLY A 231 13.91 13.94 -32.56
C GLY A 231 14.63 12.63 -32.22
N ASP A 232 14.62 12.21 -30.96
CA ASP A 232 14.92 10.83 -30.55
C ASP A 232 13.60 10.00 -30.58
N ILE A 233 13.70 8.66 -30.58
CA ILE A 233 12.53 7.75 -30.67
C ILE A 233 12.75 6.52 -29.80
N ASP A 234 11.67 5.99 -29.25
CA ASP A 234 11.64 4.76 -28.46
C ASP A 234 12.68 4.78 -27.31
N LEU A 235 13.26 3.62 -26.98
CA LEU A 235 14.38 3.50 -26.04
C LEU A 235 15.64 4.31 -26.35
N ALA A 236 15.73 4.99 -27.50
CA ALA A 236 16.80 5.94 -27.77
C ALA A 236 16.51 7.33 -27.20
N ASP A 237 15.24 7.63 -26.93
CA ASP A 237 14.73 8.83 -26.28
C ASP A 237 15.08 8.87 -24.78
N SER A 238 15.41 10.05 -24.24
CA SER A 238 15.73 10.24 -22.83
C SER A 238 14.54 10.35 -21.89
N GLY A 239 13.34 10.60 -22.40
CA GLY A 239 12.07 10.47 -21.70
C GLY A 239 11.74 9.01 -21.35
N CYS A 240 12.25 8.05 -22.12
CA CYS A 240 11.96 6.63 -21.94
C CYS A 240 12.75 5.94 -20.83
N ASN A 241 12.05 5.45 -19.80
CA ASN A 241 12.66 4.63 -18.75
C ASN A 241 12.80 3.15 -19.15
N ASN A 242 11.88 2.64 -19.98
CA ASN A 242 11.84 1.27 -20.48
C ASN A 242 10.89 1.14 -21.69
N ALA A 243 10.79 -0.05 -22.29
CA ALA A 243 9.99 -0.29 -23.49
C ALA A 243 8.48 -0.36 -23.24
N THR A 244 8.03 -0.32 -21.98
CA THR A 244 6.61 -0.29 -21.60
C THR A 244 6.23 1.06 -21.00
N ASP A 245 7.04 2.09 -21.26
CA ASP A 245 6.85 3.45 -20.77
C ASP A 245 6.00 4.22 -21.79
N ASP A 246 4.88 4.79 -21.35
CA ASP A 246 3.91 5.48 -22.21
C ASP A 246 4.19 6.98 -22.34
N ASP A 247 5.36 7.46 -21.90
CA ASP A 247 5.75 8.86 -21.94
C ASP A 247 7.18 9.01 -22.49
N GLU A 248 7.30 9.50 -23.72
CA GLU A 248 8.57 9.97 -24.30
C GLU A 248 8.93 11.39 -23.83
N GLY A 249 8.09 12.03 -23.02
CA GLY A 249 8.35 13.38 -22.56
C GLY A 249 9.61 13.45 -21.70
N ASP A 250 10.63 14.13 -22.21
CA ASP A 250 11.78 14.60 -21.46
C ASP A 250 11.27 15.40 -20.25
N GLY A 251 11.19 14.73 -19.08
CA GLY A 251 10.68 15.32 -17.85
C GLY A 251 11.37 16.66 -17.53
N PRO A 252 10.79 17.51 -16.66
CA PRO A 252 11.31 18.86 -16.45
C PRO A 252 12.82 18.81 -16.15
N PRO A 253 13.63 19.61 -16.85
CA PRO A 253 15.08 19.53 -16.81
C PRO A 253 15.56 19.55 -15.36
N LEU A 254 16.41 18.59 -15.00
CA LEU A 254 16.87 18.42 -13.63
C LEU A 254 17.52 19.73 -13.16
N PRO A 255 17.02 20.35 -12.06
CA PRO A 255 17.51 21.65 -11.65
C PRO A 255 18.99 21.59 -11.27
N PRO A 256 19.75 22.67 -11.53
CA PRO A 256 21.18 22.68 -11.31
C PRO A 256 21.51 22.55 -9.82
N LEU A 257 22.71 22.05 -9.53
CA LEU A 257 23.24 21.84 -8.18
C LEU A 257 24.40 22.80 -7.87
N PHE A 258 24.30 23.45 -6.72
CA PHE A 258 25.38 24.26 -6.15
C PHE A 258 26.43 23.36 -5.48
N LEU A 259 27.69 23.44 -5.95
CA LEU A 259 28.76 22.56 -5.47
C LEU A 259 29.54 23.18 -4.31
N ASN A 260 30.11 24.36 -4.51
CA ASN A 260 30.92 25.03 -3.50
C ASN A 260 30.95 26.55 -3.64
N ASN A 261 31.41 27.21 -2.58
CA ASN A 261 31.77 28.62 -2.62
C ASN A 261 33.03 28.94 -1.82
N SER A 262 33.57 30.13 -2.09
CA SER A 262 34.55 30.78 -1.24
C SER A 262 34.35 32.29 -1.27
N VAL A 263 34.67 32.97 -0.17
CA VAL A 263 34.55 34.42 -0.06
C VAL A 263 35.86 35.02 0.40
N THR A 264 36.35 36.01 -0.35
CA THR A 264 37.50 36.83 0.03
C THR A 264 37.01 38.24 0.36
N VAL A 265 37.22 38.71 1.59
CA VAL A 265 36.69 40.00 2.07
C VAL A 265 37.75 41.10 2.11
N THR A 266 37.30 42.34 1.88
CA THR A 266 38.05 43.57 2.17
C THR A 266 37.27 44.38 3.22
N ASN A 267 37.76 45.57 3.58
CA ASN A 267 37.03 46.48 4.47
C ASN A 267 35.81 47.13 3.81
N GLU A 268 35.73 47.12 2.47
CA GLU A 268 34.69 47.81 1.69
C GLU A 268 34.01 46.91 0.64
N GLY A 269 34.29 45.60 0.67
CA GLY A 269 33.81 44.70 -0.36
C GLY A 269 34.05 43.23 -0.05
N ALA A 270 33.55 42.37 -0.94
CA ALA A 270 33.73 40.93 -0.89
C ALA A 270 33.77 40.35 -2.31
N LEU A 271 34.65 39.40 -2.56
CA LEU A 271 34.74 38.64 -3.80
C LEU A 271 34.19 37.24 -3.53
N ILE A 272 33.06 36.90 -4.14
CA ILE A 272 32.39 35.61 -4.01
C ILE A 272 32.73 34.76 -5.23
N ASN A 273 33.30 33.57 -5.00
CA ASN A 273 33.46 32.54 -6.01
C ASN A 273 32.46 31.42 -5.76
N ALA A 274 31.78 30.95 -6.80
CA ALA A 274 30.78 29.89 -6.76
C ALA A 274 30.98 28.91 -7.92
N SER A 275 30.75 27.61 -7.68
CA SER A 275 30.78 26.58 -8.72
C SER A 275 29.56 25.65 -8.67
N PHE A 276 29.22 25.09 -9.83
CA PHE A 276 27.99 24.35 -10.09
C PHE A 276 28.28 23.07 -10.88
N ASN A 277 27.38 22.09 -10.83
CA ASN A 277 27.47 20.88 -11.66
C ASN A 277 27.04 21.12 -13.12
N ASP A 278 26.43 22.27 -13.40
CA ASP A 278 25.96 22.67 -14.72
C ASP A 278 26.29 24.15 -15.01
N SER A 279 26.16 24.55 -16.28
CA SER A 279 26.39 25.90 -16.76
C SER A 279 25.18 26.78 -16.47
N VAL A 280 25.32 27.73 -15.54
CA VAL A 280 24.20 28.54 -15.03
C VAL A 280 24.44 30.03 -15.21
N THR A 281 23.37 30.83 -15.16
CA THR A 281 23.44 32.24 -14.79
C THR A 281 23.13 32.40 -13.31
N ILE A 282 23.62 33.47 -12.67
CA ILE A 282 23.42 33.66 -11.23
C ILE A 282 22.97 35.07 -10.86
N ILE A 283 22.19 35.17 -9.80
CA ILE A 283 21.82 36.40 -9.10
C ILE A 283 22.15 36.22 -7.62
N ILE A 284 23.06 37.02 -7.08
CA ILE A 284 23.37 37.06 -5.65
C ILE A 284 22.52 38.14 -4.99
N PHE A 285 21.65 37.72 -4.08
CA PHE A 285 20.94 38.62 -3.17
C PHE A 285 21.72 38.75 -1.87
N TYR A 286 21.89 39.97 -1.34
CA TYR A 286 22.67 40.21 -0.12
C TYR A 286 22.10 41.35 0.74
N GLY A 287 22.45 41.36 2.02
CA GLY A 287 21.93 42.34 2.98
C GLY A 287 22.53 42.23 4.37
N LEU A 288 22.13 43.13 5.27
CA LEU A 288 22.52 43.11 6.69
C LEU A 288 21.73 42.08 7.51
N ASN A 289 20.57 41.66 6.98
CA ASN A 289 19.66 40.70 7.57
C ASN A 289 19.28 39.65 6.52
N HIS A 290 18.59 38.58 6.91
CA HIS A 290 18.14 37.50 6.02
C HIS A 290 17.08 37.92 4.97
N THR A 291 16.71 39.20 4.87
CA THR A 291 15.77 39.73 3.87
C THR A 291 16.43 40.10 2.54
N LEU A 292 17.76 40.13 2.48
CA LEU A 292 18.59 40.21 1.26
C LEU A 292 18.09 41.20 0.18
N ILE A 293 18.11 42.50 0.50
CA ILE A 293 17.43 43.55 -0.28
C ILE A 293 18.25 43.99 -1.51
N TRP A 294 19.57 43.83 -1.47
CA TRP A 294 20.44 44.20 -2.57
C TRP A 294 20.72 42.99 -3.46
N ASN A 295 21.02 43.22 -4.74
CA ASN A 295 21.37 42.13 -5.65
C ASN A 295 22.46 42.54 -6.65
N VAL A 296 23.15 41.52 -7.17
CA VAL A 296 24.08 41.61 -8.29
C VAL A 296 23.97 40.33 -9.11
N SER A 297 23.98 40.43 -10.43
CA SER A 297 23.79 39.29 -11.32
C SER A 297 24.97 39.09 -12.27
N ASN A 298 25.17 37.84 -12.68
CA ASN A 298 26.02 37.48 -13.80
C ASN A 298 25.21 36.60 -14.75
N SER A 299 24.89 37.14 -15.92
CA SER A 299 24.05 36.52 -16.95
C SER A 299 24.81 35.67 -17.97
N THR A 300 26.10 35.39 -17.74
CA THR A 300 26.87 34.50 -18.63
C THR A 300 26.79 33.07 -18.11
N TYR A 301 26.26 32.15 -18.92
CA TYR A 301 26.26 30.72 -18.60
C TYR A 301 27.68 30.19 -18.39
N SER A 302 27.99 29.72 -17.18
CA SER A 302 29.28 29.16 -16.80
C SER A 302 29.17 28.21 -15.62
N PHE A 303 30.06 27.21 -15.54
CA PHE A 303 30.19 26.34 -14.37
C PHE A 303 30.79 27.06 -13.15
N ASN A 304 31.50 28.17 -13.38
CA ASN A 304 32.19 28.94 -12.34
C ASN A 304 31.90 30.43 -12.49
N HIS A 305 31.55 31.06 -11.37
CA HIS A 305 31.31 32.49 -11.29
C HIS A 305 32.17 33.14 -10.23
N THR A 306 32.67 34.32 -10.56
CA THR A 306 33.34 35.24 -9.63
C THR A 306 32.62 36.58 -9.67
N ILE A 307 32.08 37.01 -8.53
CA ILE A 307 31.32 38.26 -8.38
C ILE A 307 31.94 39.13 -7.29
N SER A 308 32.10 40.42 -7.58
CA SER A 308 32.60 41.41 -6.63
C SER A 308 31.46 42.26 -6.08
N LEU A 309 31.30 42.26 -4.75
CA LEU A 309 30.47 43.18 -3.99
C LEU A 309 31.33 44.35 -3.54
N THR A 310 30.88 45.59 -3.80
CA THR A 310 31.62 46.81 -3.46
C THR A 310 30.74 47.81 -2.71
N GLY A 311 31.36 48.77 -2.03
CA GLY A 311 30.64 49.79 -1.27
C GLY A 311 30.03 49.28 0.04
N LEU A 312 30.59 48.20 0.59
CA LEU A 312 30.16 47.63 1.86
C LEU A 312 30.73 48.45 3.03
N SER A 313 30.01 48.44 4.15
CA SER A 313 30.50 49.05 5.40
C SER A 313 31.56 48.16 6.04
N ASN A 314 32.57 48.76 6.66
CA ASN A 314 33.63 48.04 7.36
C ASN A 314 33.13 47.38 8.66
N SER A 315 33.83 46.34 9.13
CA SER A 315 33.51 45.59 10.36
C SER A 315 32.03 45.19 10.47
N THR A 316 31.40 44.84 9.35
CA THR A 316 29.96 44.65 9.25
C THR A 316 29.65 43.24 8.75
N LEU A 317 28.73 42.57 9.43
CA LEU A 317 28.21 41.25 9.03
C LEU A 317 27.18 41.41 7.90
N TYR A 318 27.40 40.66 6.83
CA TYR A 318 26.49 40.56 5.69
C TYR A 318 26.04 39.12 5.49
N PHE A 319 24.80 38.97 5.03
CA PHE A 319 24.21 37.72 4.59
C PHE A 319 24.02 37.75 3.08
N TYR A 320 24.13 36.61 2.42
CA TYR A 320 23.89 36.49 0.99
C TYR A 320 23.32 35.11 0.61
N GLN A 321 22.65 35.07 -0.53
CA GLN A 321 22.07 33.88 -1.14
C GLN A 321 22.28 33.96 -2.65
N ILE A 322 22.53 32.81 -3.28
CA ILE A 322 22.80 32.70 -4.71
C ILE A 322 21.60 31.99 -5.34
N ASN A 323 20.87 32.70 -6.19
CA ASN A 323 19.88 32.11 -7.08
C ASN A 323 20.56 31.83 -8.41
N TYR A 324 20.30 30.67 -8.99
CA TYR A 324 20.98 30.25 -10.21
C TYR A 324 20.05 29.44 -11.11
N THR A 325 20.19 29.67 -12.42
CA THR A 325 19.29 29.15 -13.45
C THR A 325 20.12 28.65 -14.63
N ASP A 326 19.86 27.43 -15.08
CA ASP A 326 20.50 26.83 -16.26
C ASP A 326 19.87 27.33 -17.58
N ILE A 327 20.35 26.80 -18.70
CA ILE A 327 19.89 27.19 -20.05
C ILE A 327 18.50 26.64 -20.40
N LEU A 328 18.03 25.63 -19.67
CA LEU A 328 16.74 24.97 -19.82
C LEU A 328 15.72 25.49 -18.79
N ASP A 329 15.98 26.67 -18.20
CA ASP A 329 15.18 27.33 -17.16
C ASP A 329 15.04 26.55 -15.84
N GLY A 330 15.82 25.48 -15.63
CA GLY A 330 15.98 24.82 -14.35
C GLY A 330 16.63 25.77 -13.35
N SER A 331 15.97 26.02 -12.22
CA SER A 331 16.45 26.99 -11.24
C SER A 331 16.47 26.44 -9.83
N ASN A 332 17.45 26.88 -9.06
CA ASN A 332 17.60 26.50 -7.66
C ASN A 332 18.28 27.63 -6.89
N THR A 333 18.41 27.48 -5.57
CA THR A 333 18.88 28.55 -4.70
C THR A 333 19.71 27.98 -3.55
N SER A 334 20.83 28.65 -3.24
CA SER A 334 21.70 28.25 -2.13
C SER A 334 21.05 28.46 -0.76
N ALA A 335 21.61 27.85 0.28
CA ALA A 335 21.37 28.29 1.64
C ALA A 335 21.81 29.76 1.84
N ILE A 336 21.27 30.41 2.88
CA ILE A 336 21.74 31.74 3.29
C ILE A 336 23.11 31.59 3.96
N LEU A 337 24.08 32.30 3.41
CA LEU A 337 25.47 32.30 3.81
C LEU A 337 25.83 33.68 4.38
N ASN A 338 26.99 33.81 5.00
CA ASN A 338 27.40 35.08 5.60
C ASN A 338 28.91 35.32 5.50
N PHE A 339 29.30 36.59 5.56
CA PHE A 339 30.67 37.04 5.68
C PHE A 339 30.72 38.33 6.49
N THR A 340 31.86 38.65 7.10
CA THR A 340 32.09 39.92 7.80
C THR A 340 33.19 40.68 7.09
N THR A 341 32.94 41.95 6.74
CA THR A 341 33.96 42.83 6.16
C THR A 341 35.05 43.14 7.18
N LEU A 342 36.25 43.43 6.69
CA LEU A 342 37.37 43.78 7.57
C LEU A 342 37.15 45.17 8.20
N GLU A 343 37.85 45.44 9.29
CA GLU A 343 37.92 46.79 9.85
C GLU A 343 38.58 47.75 8.84
N SER A 344 38.16 49.02 8.84
CA SER A 344 38.81 50.03 8.02
C SER A 344 40.28 50.17 8.46
N PRO A 345 41.23 50.31 7.53
CA PRO A 345 42.57 50.74 7.91
C PRO A 345 42.49 52.11 8.62
N PRO A 346 43.42 52.40 9.56
CA PRO A 346 43.51 53.70 10.20
C PRO A 346 43.62 54.84 9.19
N SER A 347 42.83 55.90 9.36
CA SER A 347 43.02 57.14 8.59
C SER A 347 44.39 57.74 8.92
N ILE A 348 45.16 58.17 7.92
CA ILE A 348 46.46 58.80 8.14
C ILE A 348 46.25 60.32 8.32
N PRO A 349 46.63 60.91 9.47
CA PRO A 349 46.47 62.34 9.70
C PRO A 349 47.49 63.16 8.89
N ASN A 350 47.18 64.42 8.61
CA ASN A 350 48.02 65.35 7.85
C ASN A 350 48.27 66.66 8.60
N ILE A 351 49.50 67.17 8.49
CA ILE A 351 49.87 68.52 8.95
C ILE A 351 49.37 69.51 7.88
N ILE A 352 48.44 70.40 8.24
CA ILE A 352 47.96 71.47 7.36
C ILE A 352 48.99 72.58 7.28
N ASP A 353 49.45 73.02 8.44
CA ASP A 353 50.42 74.12 8.57
C ASP A 353 51.17 74.00 9.90
N PHE A 354 52.35 74.61 9.95
CA PHE A 354 53.04 74.83 11.21
C PHE A 354 53.80 76.14 11.20
N THR A 355 53.88 76.80 12.36
CA THR A 355 54.73 77.98 12.57
C THR A 355 55.78 77.70 13.63
N VAL A 356 56.94 78.37 13.48
CA VAL A 356 58.03 78.31 14.44
C VAL A 356 58.32 79.73 14.92
N GLU A 357 58.21 79.93 16.22
CA GLU A 357 58.43 81.22 16.88
C GLU A 357 59.62 81.09 17.84
N PRO A 358 60.87 81.23 17.33
CA PRO A 358 62.06 81.08 18.15
C PRO A 358 62.25 82.26 19.10
N THR A 359 62.88 82.00 20.23
CA THR A 359 63.43 82.99 21.16
C THR A 359 64.95 82.81 21.22
N ASP A 360 65.64 83.45 22.17
CA ASP A 360 67.07 83.22 22.41
C ASP A 360 67.34 81.84 23.04
N GLU A 361 66.47 81.34 23.91
CA GLU A 361 66.67 80.05 24.61
C GLU A 361 65.51 79.04 24.47
N ALA A 362 64.52 79.33 23.64
CA ALA A 362 63.37 78.48 23.41
C ALA A 362 62.80 78.63 22.00
N ALA A 363 61.80 77.83 21.65
CA ALA A 363 60.99 78.03 20.46
C ALA A 363 59.59 77.45 20.68
N TRP A 364 58.57 78.19 20.27
CA TRP A 364 57.21 77.65 20.16
C TRP A 364 57.03 77.05 18.77
N ILE A 365 56.51 75.81 18.72
CA ILE A 365 56.10 75.18 17.48
C ILE A 365 54.59 74.98 17.55
N ASN A 366 53.89 75.72 16.71
CA ASN A 366 52.44 75.67 16.58
C ASN A 366 52.11 74.79 15.38
N VAL A 367 51.36 73.71 15.60
CA VAL A 367 51.02 72.72 14.58
C VAL A 367 49.50 72.70 14.41
N THR A 368 49.04 72.84 13.16
CA THR A 368 47.64 72.67 12.78
C THR A 368 47.52 71.41 11.92
N SER A 369 46.59 70.52 12.27
CA SER A 369 46.31 69.28 11.55
C SER A 369 44.89 69.26 11.00
N ASN A 370 44.64 68.35 10.06
CA ASN A 370 43.32 68.14 9.46
C ASN A 370 42.31 67.45 10.38
N GLU A 371 42.77 66.86 11.49
CA GLU A 371 41.96 66.20 12.52
C GLU A 371 42.64 66.32 13.90
N ASP A 372 41.99 65.85 14.95
CA ASP A 372 42.56 65.87 16.31
C ASP A 372 43.69 64.84 16.44
N VAL A 373 44.90 65.33 16.73
CA VAL A 373 46.11 64.50 16.81
C VAL A 373 46.89 64.76 18.09
N LYS A 374 47.67 63.76 18.51
CA LYS A 374 48.76 63.93 19.45
C LYS A 374 50.03 64.29 18.68
N VAL A 375 50.67 65.40 19.05
CA VAL A 375 51.87 65.91 18.39
C VAL A 375 53.09 65.53 19.22
N ARG A 376 54.10 64.93 18.58
CA ARG A 376 55.42 64.72 19.15
C ARG A 376 56.48 65.38 18.28
N ILE A 377 57.26 66.27 18.85
CA ILE A 377 58.36 66.97 18.18
C ILE A 377 59.66 66.35 18.63
N ASN A 378 60.42 65.79 17.70
CA ASN A 378 61.80 65.36 17.97
C ASN A 378 62.73 66.45 17.45
N TYR A 379 63.65 66.94 18.28
CA TYR A 379 64.52 68.07 17.96
C TYR A 379 65.96 67.87 18.48
N GLY A 380 66.90 68.64 17.94
CA GLY A 380 68.31 68.55 18.33
C GLY A 380 69.24 69.46 17.52
N LEU A 381 70.54 69.36 17.79
CA LEU A 381 71.59 70.14 17.10
C LEU A 381 71.98 69.56 15.72
N ASN A 382 71.48 68.38 15.40
CA ASN A 382 71.74 67.69 14.13
C ASN A 382 70.58 66.73 13.82
N SER A 383 70.66 66.02 12.70
CA SER A 383 69.61 65.11 12.20
C SER A 383 69.29 63.89 13.08
N THR A 384 70.02 63.66 14.18
CA THR A 384 69.76 62.55 15.10
C THR A 384 68.63 62.82 16.11
N LEU A 385 68.26 64.09 16.33
CA LEU A 385 67.07 64.53 17.08
C LEU A 385 66.90 63.84 18.45
N THR A 386 67.84 64.07 19.37
CA THR A 386 67.91 63.39 20.67
C THR A 386 66.91 63.87 21.73
N TRP A 387 66.27 65.02 21.51
CA TRP A 387 65.29 65.58 22.43
C TRP A 387 63.88 65.43 21.88
N THR A 388 62.89 65.30 22.76
CA THR A 388 61.50 65.10 22.36
C THR A 388 60.56 65.87 23.26
N GLU A 389 59.53 66.48 22.67
CA GLU A 389 58.42 67.09 23.37
C GLU A 389 57.11 66.54 22.81
N THR A 390 56.11 66.34 23.66
CA THR A 390 54.82 65.73 23.25
C THR A 390 53.64 66.51 23.81
N SER A 391 52.61 66.74 23.00
CA SER A 391 51.36 67.36 23.44
C SER A 391 50.64 66.47 24.45
N GLY A 392 49.87 67.09 25.36
CA GLY A 392 49.15 66.35 26.40
C GLY A 392 48.01 65.48 25.85
N GLY A 393 47.13 66.08 25.04
CA GLY A 393 45.94 65.44 24.46
C GLY A 393 45.90 65.50 22.93
N TYR A 394 44.78 65.02 22.38
CA TYR A 394 44.46 65.10 20.96
C TYR A 394 43.78 66.44 20.68
N ALA A 395 44.31 67.20 19.73
CA ALA A 395 43.73 68.45 19.27
C ALA A 395 44.17 68.73 17.83
N ASN A 396 43.32 69.39 17.06
CA ASN A 396 43.62 69.85 15.69
C ASN A 396 44.56 71.06 15.65
N TYR A 397 44.81 71.69 16.80
CA TYR A 397 45.82 72.72 17.01
C TYR A 397 46.60 72.41 18.29
N SER A 398 47.93 72.38 18.21
CA SER A 398 48.81 72.19 19.37
C SER A 398 49.97 73.17 19.33
N SER A 399 50.25 73.80 20.47
CA SER A 399 51.43 74.65 20.66
C SER A 399 52.38 73.99 21.66
N LEU A 400 53.62 73.70 21.24
CA LEU A 400 54.62 73.05 22.06
C LEU A 400 55.82 73.98 22.27
N LEU A 401 56.22 74.16 23.52
CA LEU A 401 57.40 74.91 23.92
C LEU A 401 58.63 74.01 23.95
N LEU A 402 59.59 74.25 23.07
CA LEU A 402 60.93 73.68 23.15
C LEU A 402 61.80 74.59 24.02
N SER A 403 62.19 74.15 25.22
CA SER A 403 62.95 74.97 26.17
C SER A 403 64.43 74.55 26.28
N GLY A 404 65.28 75.45 26.77
CA GLY A 404 66.70 75.15 27.03
C GLY A 404 67.57 75.06 25.77
N LEU A 405 67.18 75.77 24.71
CA LEU A 405 67.91 75.82 23.44
C LEU A 405 69.13 76.72 23.55
N GLN A 406 70.19 76.42 22.78
CA GLN A 406 71.36 77.29 22.70
C GLN A 406 71.05 78.53 21.86
N ASN A 407 71.41 79.74 22.33
CA ASN A 407 71.21 80.97 21.57
C ASN A 407 72.07 81.03 20.28
N SER A 408 71.63 81.82 19.29
CA SER A 408 72.28 81.96 17.97
C SER A 408 72.65 80.63 17.29
N THR A 409 71.88 79.55 17.52
CA THR A 409 72.23 78.20 17.11
C THR A 409 71.13 77.58 16.24
N VAL A 410 71.55 76.90 15.16
CA VAL A 410 70.64 76.15 14.29
C VAL A 410 70.21 74.87 14.99
N HIS A 411 68.91 74.68 15.12
CA HIS A 411 68.29 73.46 15.63
C HIS A 411 67.50 72.79 14.51
N PHE A 412 67.46 71.46 14.52
CA PHE A 412 66.71 70.63 13.59
C PHE A 412 65.54 69.98 14.31
N PHE A 413 64.44 69.73 13.60
CA PHE A 413 63.28 69.05 14.17
C PHE A 413 62.45 68.28 13.14
N LYS A 414 61.65 67.34 13.65
CA LYS A 414 60.57 66.64 12.94
C LYS A 414 59.30 66.66 13.77
N ILE A 415 58.17 66.80 13.11
CA ILE A 415 56.84 66.73 13.71
C ILE A 415 56.25 65.35 13.40
N ASN A 416 55.98 64.57 14.43
CA ASN A 416 55.22 63.32 14.34
C ASN A 416 53.82 63.58 14.86
N ILE A 417 52.80 63.26 14.06
CA ILE A 417 51.40 63.35 14.48
C ILE A 417 50.78 61.95 14.49
N THR A 418 49.93 61.67 15.49
CA THR A 418 49.21 60.40 15.61
C THR A 418 47.77 60.67 16.03
N ASN A 419 46.79 60.14 15.30
CA ASN A 419 45.38 60.31 15.66
C ASN A 419 44.91 59.25 16.66
N ILE A 420 43.63 59.28 17.02
CA ILE A 420 43.04 58.37 18.03
C ILE A 420 42.90 56.92 17.52
N HIS A 421 43.01 56.69 16.20
CA HIS A 421 42.93 55.39 15.56
C HIS A 421 44.32 54.83 15.19
N ASP A 422 45.38 55.34 15.82
CA ASP A 422 46.79 54.96 15.59
C ASP A 422 47.34 55.22 14.17
N GLY A 423 46.61 55.97 13.34
CA GLY A 423 47.14 56.52 12.11
C GLY A 423 48.21 57.56 12.41
N SER A 424 49.37 57.48 11.75
CA SER A 424 50.50 58.37 12.02
C SER A 424 51.18 58.91 10.75
N ASN A 425 51.70 60.14 10.87
CA ASN A 425 52.44 60.82 9.82
C ASN A 425 53.65 61.53 10.43
N VAL A 426 54.76 61.57 9.68
CA VAL A 426 56.03 62.15 10.12
C VAL A 426 56.48 63.16 9.07
N SER A 427 56.75 64.38 9.52
CA SER A 427 57.24 65.43 8.64
C SER A 427 58.66 65.16 8.12
N ILE A 428 59.03 65.87 7.07
CA ILE A 428 60.44 66.00 6.68
C ILE A 428 61.26 66.71 7.79
N LEU A 429 62.58 66.68 7.68
CA LEU A 429 63.48 67.37 8.60
C LEU A 429 63.45 68.88 8.33
N TYR A 430 63.03 69.65 9.32
CA TYR A 430 63.08 71.12 9.31
C TYR A 430 64.21 71.66 10.18
N ASN A 431 64.49 72.95 10.05
CA ASN A 431 65.42 73.65 10.92
C ASN A 431 64.92 75.07 11.24
N PHE A 432 65.40 75.62 12.35
CA PHE A 432 65.23 77.01 12.75
C PHE A 432 66.47 77.49 13.50
N THR A 433 66.62 78.80 13.64
CA THR A 433 67.75 79.41 14.37
C THR A 433 67.20 80.24 15.53
N THR A 434 67.72 79.99 16.73
CA THR A 434 67.43 80.81 17.91
C THR A 434 68.08 82.19 17.80
N TYR A 435 67.51 83.19 18.47
CA TYR A 435 68.03 84.55 18.44
C TYR A 435 69.29 84.74 19.31
N PRO A 436 70.07 85.81 19.09
CA PRO A 436 71.12 86.23 20.02
C PRO A 436 70.55 86.70 21.35
N VAL A 437 71.35 86.56 22.42
CA VAL A 437 71.00 87.03 23.76
C VAL A 437 70.64 88.52 23.75
N GLY A 438 69.45 88.86 24.28
CA GLY A 438 69.02 90.25 24.46
C GLY A 438 68.33 90.91 23.26
N TRP A 439 67.84 90.15 22.28
CA TRP A 439 66.95 90.68 21.24
C TRP A 439 65.58 91.10 21.82
N PRO A 440 65.01 92.26 21.43
CA PRO A 440 63.72 92.71 21.94
C PRO A 440 62.58 91.84 21.37
N PHE A 441 61.83 91.20 22.26
CA PHE A 441 60.62 90.44 21.91
C PHE A 441 59.51 91.39 21.41
N PRO A 442 58.76 91.03 20.35
CA PRO A 442 57.38 91.48 20.25
C PRO A 442 56.57 90.82 21.38
N ASP A 443 55.69 91.59 22.04
CA ASP A 443 54.83 91.10 23.12
C ASP A 443 54.02 89.86 22.69
N PRO A 444 53.73 88.92 23.62
CA PRO A 444 52.89 87.76 23.30
C PRO A 444 51.50 88.22 22.83
N PRO A 445 50.88 87.53 21.85
CA PRO A 445 49.51 87.82 21.46
C PRO A 445 48.58 87.61 22.66
N PRO A 446 47.54 88.45 22.83
CA PRO A 446 46.62 88.35 23.95
C PRO A 446 45.90 86.99 23.95
N ALA A 447 45.75 86.44 25.16
CA ALA A 447 45.11 85.16 25.47
C ALA A 447 43.64 85.09 25.04
#